data_AF-A0A7C1VZB4-F1
#
_entry.id   AF-A0A7C1VZB4-F1
#
_cell.length_a   1.000
_cell.length_b   1.000
_cell.length_c   1.000
_cell.angle_alpha   90.00
_cell.angle_beta   90.00
_cell.angle_gamma   90.00
#
_symmetry.space_group_name_H-M   'P 1'
#
loop_
_entity.id
_entity.type
_entity.pdbx_description
1 polymer ?
#
loop_
_entity_poly.entity_id
_entity_poly.type
_entity_poly.pdbx_seq_one_letter_code
_entity_poly.pdbx_strand_id
1 'polypeptide(L)'
;MEKEEFQIKLKIPEFVKILDETVRTEVLKETEKRIKPNIEKEFYVTAKEVISEKLEILETPKKVSKEKKPSPSKKEETLLEKTKHCPKCGKEIDAAAKFCRFCGAKL
;
A
#
# COMPACT_ATOMS: atom_id res chain seq x y z
N MET A 1 5.06 -6.48 -14.09
CA MET A 1 4.09 -5.58 -13.44
C MET A 1 4.21 -4.25 -14.16
N GLU A 2 3.38 -4.06 -15.18
CA GLU A 2 3.27 -2.79 -15.88
C GLU A 2 2.81 -1.72 -14.89
N LYS A 3 3.53 -0.60 -14.85
CA LYS A 3 3.10 0.56 -14.07
C LYS A 3 2.03 1.25 -14.89
N GLU A 4 0.76 0.93 -14.65
CA GLU A 4 -0.34 1.69 -15.21
C GLU A 4 -0.37 3.07 -14.54
N GLU A 5 0.21 4.07 -15.21
CA GLU A 5 0.25 5.45 -14.73
C GLU A 5 -1.09 6.14 -15.04
N PHE A 6 -1.91 6.33 -14.00
CA PHE A 6 -3.14 7.11 -14.11
C PHE A 6 -2.82 8.60 -14.27
N GLN A 7 -2.97 9.15 -15.48
CA GLN A 7 -2.68 10.57 -15.74
C GLN A 7 -3.81 11.48 -15.25
N ILE A 8 -3.60 12.15 -14.12
CA ILE A 8 -4.52 13.17 -13.59
C ILE A 8 -4.24 14.51 -14.29
N LYS A 9 -5.17 14.96 -15.15
CA LYS A 9 -5.10 16.29 -15.79
C LYS A 9 -5.50 17.39 -14.81
N LEU A 10 -4.51 18.11 -14.28
CA LEU A 10 -4.74 19.26 -13.40
C LEU A 10 -5.02 20.52 -14.25
N LYS A 11 -6.11 21.23 -13.95
CA LYS A 11 -6.48 22.48 -14.63
C LYS A 11 -5.72 23.64 -13.97
N ILE A 12 -4.79 24.24 -14.72
CA ILE A 12 -4.00 25.38 -14.23
C ILE A 12 -4.93 26.59 -14.06
N PRO A 13 -4.98 27.21 -12.87
CA PRO A 13 -5.79 28.41 -12.64
C PRO A 13 -5.37 29.59 -13.53
N GLU A 14 -6.33 30.43 -13.92
CA GLU A 14 -6.08 31.59 -14.79
C GLU A 14 -5.02 32.54 -14.21
N PHE A 15 -4.99 32.74 -12.89
CA PHE A 15 -4.03 33.64 -12.26
C PHE A 15 -2.57 33.21 -12.45
N VAL A 16 -2.31 31.91 -12.63
CA VAL A 16 -0.95 31.37 -12.87
C VAL A 16 -0.48 31.67 -14.30
N LYS A 17 -1.40 31.94 -15.22
CA LYS A 17 -1.09 32.27 -16.62
C LYS A 17 -0.63 33.71 -16.79
N ILE A 18 -0.94 34.58 -15.82
CA ILE A 18 -0.59 36.00 -15.82
C ILE A 18 0.85 36.20 -15.28
N LEU A 19 1.41 35.18 -14.64
CA LEU A 19 2.76 35.21 -14.08
C LEU A 19 3.82 35.10 -15.18
N ASP A 20 4.96 35.77 -14.93
CA ASP A 20 6.16 35.67 -15.76
C ASP A 20 6.63 34.20 -15.87
N GLU A 21 7.27 33.82 -16.98
CA GLU A 21 7.53 32.40 -17.31
C GLU A 21 8.39 31.71 -16.25
N THR A 22 9.38 32.42 -15.71
CA THR A 22 10.23 31.94 -14.61
C THR A 22 9.43 31.71 -13.32
N VAL A 23 8.59 32.68 -12.96
CA VAL A 23 7.76 32.62 -11.74
C VAL A 23 6.71 31.51 -11.86
N ARG A 24 6.10 31.37 -13.03
CA ARG A 24 5.16 30.29 -13.34
C ARG A 24 5.81 28.92 -13.16
N THR A 25 7.04 28.75 -13.63
CA THR A 25 7.76 27.47 -13.53
C THR A 25 8.08 27.13 -12.07
N GLU A 26 8.55 28.10 -11.28
CA GLU A 26 8.80 27.91 -9.85
C GLU A 26 7.51 27.58 -9.07
N VAL A 27 6.44 28.33 -9.30
CA VAL A 27 5.14 28.13 -8.66
C VAL A 27 4.60 26.74 -8.98
N LEU A 28 4.63 26.32 -10.24
CA LEU A 28 4.15 24.99 -10.64
C LEU A 28 5.00 23.86 -10.01
N LYS A 29 6.33 24.02 -9.98
CA LYS A 29 7.24 23.02 -9.41
C LYS A 29 7.09 22.87 -7.91
N GLU A 30 7.00 23.97 -7.17
CA GLU A 30 6.76 23.96 -5.72
C GLU A 30 5.36 23.41 -5.39
N THR A 31 4.35 23.80 -6.17
CA THR A 31 2.98 23.29 -6.02
C THR A 31 2.93 21.78 -6.25
N GLU A 32 3.54 21.28 -7.33
CA GLU A 32 3.60 19.85 -7.62
C GLU A 32 4.31 19.07 -6.50
N LYS A 33 5.44 19.60 -5.99
CA LYS A 33 6.18 18.99 -4.88
C LYS A 33 5.34 18.85 -3.61
N ARG A 34 4.49 19.83 -3.31
CA ARG A 34 3.62 19.81 -2.13
C ARG A 34 2.41 18.89 -2.31
N ILE A 35 1.90 18.81 -3.53
CA ILE A 35 0.65 18.09 -3.81
C ILE A 35 0.90 16.60 -4.11
N LYS A 36 1.99 16.23 -4.81
CA LYS A 36 2.36 14.84 -5.12
C LYS A 36 2.22 13.84 -3.95
N PRO A 37 2.80 14.09 -2.76
CA PRO A 37 2.72 13.13 -1.66
C PRO A 37 1.29 12.95 -1.14
N ASN A 38 0.47 14.01 -1.19
CA ASN A 38 -0.91 13.94 -0.74
C ASN A 38 -1.79 13.22 -1.78
N ILE A 39 -1.57 13.47 -3.09
CA ILE A 39 -2.28 12.78 -4.17
C ILE A 39 -2.02 11.27 -4.12
N GLU A 40 -0.77 10.83 -3.96
CA GLU A 40 -0.46 9.40 -3.95
C GLU A 40 -1.14 8.68 -2.79
N LYS A 41 -1.13 9.31 -1.61
CA LYS A 41 -1.81 8.79 -0.42
C LYS A 41 -3.32 8.76 -0.60
N GLU A 42 -3.92 9.85 -1.09
CA GLU A 42 -5.36 9.95 -1.33
C GLU A 42 -5.81 8.93 -2.38
N PHE A 43 -5.02 8.78 -3.45
CA PHE A 43 -5.25 7.79 -4.50
C PHE A 43 -5.20 6.37 -3.94
N TYR A 44 -4.19 6.04 -3.11
CA TYR A 44 -4.08 4.71 -2.51
C TYR A 44 -5.27 4.39 -1.59
N VAL A 45 -5.69 5.36 -0.75
CA VAL A 45 -6.85 5.21 0.13
C VAL A 45 -8.13 5.03 -0.68
N THR A 46 -8.36 5.91 -1.66
CA THR A 46 -9.54 5.86 -2.54
C THR A 46 -9.58 4.57 -3.35
N ALA A 47 -8.45 4.16 -3.95
CA ALA A 47 -8.35 2.93 -4.70
C ALA A 47 -8.65 1.73 -3.79
N LYS A 48 -8.15 1.72 -2.56
CA LYS A 48 -8.44 0.65 -1.59
C LYS A 48 -9.93 0.59 -1.23
N GLU A 49 -10.58 1.72 -1.01
CA GLU A 49 -12.02 1.79 -0.73
C GLU A 49 -12.85 1.35 -1.94
N VAL A 50 -12.56 1.89 -3.13
CA VAL A 50 -13.24 1.51 -4.38
C VAL A 50 -13.04 0.03 -4.69
N ILE A 51 -11.84 -0.51 -4.47
CA ILE A 51 -11.59 -1.96 -4.63
C ILE A 51 -12.41 -2.75 -3.61
N SER A 52 -12.48 -2.32 -2.35
CA SER A 52 -13.31 -2.99 -1.32
C SER A 52 -14.79 -3.00 -1.72
N GLU A 53 -15.32 -1.82 -2.04
CA GLU A 53 -16.71 -1.64 -2.44
C GLU A 53 -17.04 -2.45 -3.70
N LYS A 54 -16.11 -2.53 -4.67
CA LYS A 54 -16.31 -3.29 -5.90
C LYS A 54 -16.10 -4.80 -5.73
N LEU A 55 -15.21 -5.24 -4.82
CA LEU A 55 -15.01 -6.66 -4.51
C LEU A 55 -16.22 -7.24 -3.78
N GLU A 56 -16.92 -6.45 -2.96
CA GLU A 56 -18.16 -6.86 -2.28
C GLU A 56 -19.31 -7.19 -3.26
N ILE A 57 -19.19 -6.83 -4.55
CA ILE A 57 -20.19 -7.13 -5.61
C ILE A 57 -19.85 -8.43 -6.38
N LEU A 58 -18.71 -9.08 -6.12
CA LEU A 58 -18.23 -10.24 -6.88
C LEU A 58 -17.98 -11.51 -6.05
N GLU A 59 -18.66 -11.69 -4.92
CA GLU A 59 -18.68 -12.96 -4.18
C GLU A 59 -19.41 -14.11 -4.92
N THR A 60 -19.13 -14.30 -6.22
CA THR A 60 -19.15 -15.65 -6.81
C THR A 60 -17.72 -16.21 -6.73
N PRO A 61 -17.47 -17.22 -5.87
CA PRO A 61 -16.15 -17.73 -5.60
C PRO A 61 -15.62 -18.53 -6.80
N LYS A 62 -14.50 -18.08 -7.37
CA LYS A 62 -13.63 -18.96 -8.16
C LYS A 62 -12.18 -18.83 -7.67
N LYS A 63 -11.79 -19.77 -6.82
CA LYS A 63 -10.38 -20.11 -6.55
C LYS A 63 -9.68 -20.33 -7.89
N VAL A 64 -8.48 -19.75 -8.08
CA VAL A 64 -7.22 -20.44 -8.42
C VAL A 64 -6.03 -19.48 -8.25
N SER A 65 -5.13 -19.90 -7.36
CA SER A 65 -3.65 -19.85 -7.33
C SER A 65 -2.79 -18.76 -8.03
N LYS A 66 -1.95 -18.12 -7.18
CA LYS A 66 -0.47 -17.86 -7.23
C LYS A 66 0.22 -17.28 -8.49
N GLU A 67 0.87 -16.10 -8.33
CA GLU A 67 2.34 -15.81 -8.47
C GLU A 67 2.66 -14.31 -8.18
N LYS A 68 3.35 -13.95 -7.06
CA LYS A 68 4.77 -13.48 -6.85
C LYS A 68 5.19 -12.19 -7.61
N LYS A 69 5.96 -11.18 -7.13
CA LYS A 69 6.92 -10.87 -5.99
C LYS A 69 7.34 -9.35 -6.12
N PRO A 70 8.23 -8.65 -5.34
CA PRO A 70 9.37 -9.09 -4.46
C PRO A 70 9.60 -8.34 -3.09
N SER A 71 10.07 -9.05 -2.02
CA SER A 71 11.38 -8.91 -1.26
C SER A 71 11.50 -7.78 -0.21
N PRO A 72 12.19 -7.93 0.97
CA PRO A 72 13.58 -8.44 1.15
C PRO A 72 13.79 -9.46 2.32
N SER A 73 14.52 -10.57 2.09
CA SER A 73 15.93 -10.84 2.47
C SER A 73 16.22 -11.04 3.98
N LYS A 74 16.37 -12.29 4.45
CA LYS A 74 17.66 -12.98 4.67
C LYS A 74 17.42 -14.47 5.03
N LYS A 75 18.32 -15.33 4.55
CA LYS A 75 18.32 -16.79 4.59
C LYS A 75 18.89 -17.28 5.93
N GLU A 76 18.38 -18.39 6.49
CA GLU A 76 19.14 -19.64 6.72
C GLU A 76 18.21 -20.73 7.35
N GLU A 77 17.90 -21.74 6.53
CA GLU A 77 17.79 -23.17 6.83
C GLU A 77 16.93 -23.72 8.01
N THR A 78 15.88 -24.47 7.62
CA THR A 78 15.52 -25.83 8.11
C THR A 78 14.14 -26.00 8.75
N LEU A 79 13.29 -26.71 7.99
CA LEU A 79 12.18 -27.59 8.37
C LEU A 79 10.91 -26.99 8.99
N LEU A 80 9.86 -27.00 8.16
CA LEU A 80 8.43 -27.02 8.50
C LEU A 80 7.91 -25.73 9.17
N GLU A 81 7.52 -24.78 8.32
CA GLU A 81 6.74 -23.58 8.65
C GLU A 81 5.41 -23.97 9.32
N LYS A 82 5.44 -24.25 10.62
CA LYS A 82 4.25 -24.23 11.48
C LYS A 82 4.25 -22.87 12.16
N THR A 83 3.41 -21.97 11.67
CA THR A 83 2.96 -20.82 12.47
C THR A 83 1.73 -21.26 13.27
N LYS A 84 1.58 -20.76 14.51
CA LYS A 84 0.42 -21.00 15.37
C LYS A 84 -0.19 -19.67 15.79
N HIS A 85 -1.48 -19.66 16.11
CA HIS A 85 -2.14 -18.46 16.63
C HIS A 85 -2.01 -18.42 18.15
N CYS A 86 -1.73 -17.24 18.70
CA CYS A 86 -1.63 -17.08 20.14
C CYS A 86 -3.02 -17.28 20.78
N PRO A 87 -3.18 -18.16 21.78
CA PRO A 87 -4.47 -18.38 22.44
C PRO A 87 -4.95 -17.17 23.24
N LYS A 88 -4.06 -16.22 23.58
CA LYS A 88 -4.41 -15.01 24.35
C LYS A 88 -4.82 -13.82 23.48
N CYS A 89 -4.15 -13.61 22.34
CA CYS A 89 -4.37 -12.41 21.51
C CYS A 89 -4.73 -12.71 20.05
N GLY A 90 -4.72 -13.99 19.63
CA GLY A 90 -5.06 -14.41 18.29
C GLY A 90 -4.02 -14.07 17.21
N LYS A 91 -2.91 -13.41 17.54
CA LYS A 91 -1.88 -13.09 16.55
C LYS A 91 -1.06 -14.31 16.15
N GLU A 92 -0.69 -14.37 14.88
CA GLU A 92 0.18 -15.40 14.34
C GLU A 92 1.59 -15.29 14.95
N ILE A 93 2.09 -16.39 15.50
CA ILE A 93 3.43 -16.53 16.02
C ILE A 93 4.09 -17.79 15.48
N ASP A 94 5.39 -17.88 15.64
CA ASP A 94 6.14 -19.09 15.34
C ASP A 94 5.67 -20.25 16.23
N ALA A 95 5.49 -21.47 15.69
CA ALA A 95 5.09 -22.61 16.53
C ALA A 95 6.14 -22.96 17.59
N ALA A 96 7.42 -22.64 17.33
CA ALA A 96 8.50 -22.81 18.29
C ALA A 96 8.59 -21.66 19.32
N ALA A 97 7.77 -20.61 19.20
CA ALA A 97 7.79 -19.49 20.13
C ALA A 97 7.31 -19.92 21.53
N LYS A 98 8.16 -19.69 22.54
CA LYS A 98 7.85 -19.91 23.97
C LYS A 98 6.96 -18.81 24.56
N PHE A 99 6.94 -17.65 23.94
CA PHE A 99 6.16 -16.50 24.35
C PHE A 99 5.69 -15.69 23.15
N CYS A 100 4.54 -15.05 23.28
CA CYS A 100 3.99 -14.18 22.27
C CYS A 100 4.73 -12.85 22.29
N ARG A 101 5.36 -12.49 21.17
CA ARG A 101 6.07 -11.22 20.99
C ARG A 101 5.12 -10.00 20.99
N PHE A 102 3.82 -10.22 20.90
CA PHE A 102 2.83 -9.16 20.83
C PHE A 102 2.13 -8.87 22.15
N CYS A 103 1.87 -9.89 22.97
CA CYS A 103 1.09 -9.74 24.22
C CYS A 103 1.83 -10.25 25.46
N GLY A 104 3.05 -10.79 25.31
CA GLY A 104 3.85 -11.33 26.40
C GLY A 104 3.31 -12.64 27.01
N ALA A 105 2.26 -13.23 26.43
CA ALA A 105 1.73 -14.51 26.92
C ALA A 105 2.73 -15.64 26.71
N LYS A 106 2.83 -16.54 27.69
CA LYS A 106 3.57 -17.81 27.53
C LYS A 106 2.72 -18.78 26.68
N LEU A 107 3.35 -19.47 25.73
CA LEU A 107 2.70 -20.25 24.65
C LEU A 107 2.95 -21.76 24.72
#